data_AF-A0A6H2D343-F1
#
_entry.id   AF-A0A6H2D343-F1
#
_cell.length_a   1.000
_cell.length_b   1.000
_cell.length_c   1.000
_cell.angle_alpha   90.00
_cell.angle_beta   90.00
_cell.angle_gamma   90.00
#
_symmetry.space_group_name_H-M   'P 1'
#
loop_
_entity.id
_entity.type
_entity.pdbx_description
1 polymer ?
#
loop_
_entity_poly.entity_id
_entity_poly.type
_entity_poly.pdbx_seq_one_letter_code
_entity_poly.pdbx_strand_id
1 'polypeptide(L)'
;MRKFRYTILLALAIACFVANSAIAGKVQVFMPKHEDLSPMALRNKAMAEGFASAVLEEANVMLPAPLKELRAEAFKEYMQKHAKPYIQGYKILSVQDIEEGIILDLEVKVNRRSLRTGLKGMGLFVTSVEPLSASVIWPEDWSETWGEEAMSKLHSLMILTGIQNTPEAYPAFKLEAGPENSFKGRLETDNQEWLSVNKDLAEVWFGLWKRYFSQEQAEQIRAGVRKLTISGWFSPDGVLEFDRVLQSWESAVQEVKLVELDMQPTGVGGAWEMRLISGERLDMLLRSYLPQRGLTYQLAEDAEE
;
A
#
# COMPACT_ATOMS: atom_id res chain seq x y z
N MET A 1 -27.74 -49.97 -35.21
CA MET A 1 -28.08 -48.98 -36.26
C MET A 1 -28.32 -47.62 -35.63
N ARG A 2 -27.55 -46.63 -36.11
CA ARG A 2 -27.72 -45.16 -36.11
C ARG A 2 -29.16 -44.67 -35.81
N LYS A 3 -29.38 -43.56 -35.08
CA LYS A 3 -28.95 -42.15 -35.30
C LYS A 3 -29.09 -41.40 -33.93
N PHE A 4 -28.11 -40.70 -33.32
CA PHE A 4 -27.48 -39.39 -33.66
C PHE A 4 -28.54 -38.37 -34.15
N ARG A 5 -28.80 -37.19 -33.56
CA ARG A 5 -27.87 -36.15 -33.07
C ARG A 5 -28.69 -34.88 -32.70
N TYR A 6 -28.14 -34.05 -31.79
CA TYR A 6 -28.20 -32.55 -31.75
C TYR A 6 -29.47 -31.86 -31.20
N THR A 7 -29.45 -30.84 -30.31
CA THR A 7 -28.40 -30.11 -29.55
C THR A 7 -29.06 -29.02 -28.65
N ILE A 8 -28.25 -28.43 -27.75
CA ILE A 8 -28.24 -27.02 -27.27
C ILE A 8 -29.02 -26.69 -25.97
N LEU A 9 -28.21 -26.66 -24.89
CA LEU A 9 -28.00 -25.54 -23.96
C LEU A 9 -29.18 -24.95 -23.16
N LEU A 10 -29.16 -25.20 -21.85
CA LEU A 10 -29.28 -24.10 -20.88
C LEU A 10 -28.32 -24.35 -19.70
N ALA A 11 -27.03 -24.22 -19.97
CA ALA A 11 -26.07 -23.80 -18.97
C ALA A 11 -26.14 -22.28 -18.91
N LEU A 12 -26.55 -21.70 -17.77
CA LEU A 12 -26.28 -20.30 -17.50
C LEU A 12 -26.02 -20.08 -16.00
N ALA A 13 -24.73 -20.07 -15.70
CA ALA A 13 -24.08 -19.15 -14.78
C ALA A 13 -24.64 -19.06 -13.36
N ILE A 14 -24.23 -20.02 -12.52
CA ILE A 14 -23.79 -19.65 -11.16
C ILE A 14 -22.45 -18.94 -11.34
N ALA A 15 -22.53 -17.67 -11.77
CA ALA A 15 -21.43 -16.73 -11.60
C ALA A 15 -21.34 -16.50 -10.09
N CYS A 16 -20.49 -17.28 -9.42
CA CYS A 16 -19.86 -16.85 -8.19
C CYS A 16 -19.10 -15.57 -8.53
N PHE A 17 -19.80 -14.45 -8.47
CA PHE A 17 -19.19 -13.16 -8.24
C PHE A 17 -18.39 -13.32 -6.94
N VAL A 18 -17.11 -13.63 -7.07
CA VAL A 18 -16.11 -13.20 -6.09
C VAL A 18 -16.09 -11.68 -6.24
N ALA A 19 -17.10 -11.04 -5.65
CA ALA A 19 -16.99 -9.65 -5.30
C ALA A 19 -15.72 -9.59 -4.47
N ASN A 20 -14.73 -8.81 -4.94
CA ASN A 20 -13.68 -8.29 -4.08
C ASN A 20 -14.40 -7.79 -2.83
N SER A 21 -14.35 -8.59 -1.78
CA SER A 21 -14.85 -8.21 -0.48
C SER A 21 -13.80 -7.23 0.01
N ALA A 22 -13.94 -5.99 -0.45
CA ALA A 22 -13.37 -4.86 0.23
C ALA A 22 -13.96 -4.93 1.63
N ILE A 23 -13.16 -5.43 2.56
CA ILE A 23 -13.51 -5.49 3.97
C ILE A 23 -13.77 -4.04 4.36
N ALA A 24 -15.01 -3.73 4.73
CA ALA A 24 -15.33 -2.42 5.24
C ALA A 24 -14.90 -2.39 6.71
N GLY A 25 -13.92 -1.53 7.02
CA GLY A 25 -13.44 -1.34 8.39
C GLY A 25 -14.47 -0.54 9.18
N LYS A 26 -14.75 -0.97 10.41
CA LYS A 26 -15.56 -0.18 11.36
C LYS A 26 -14.63 0.67 12.20
N VAL A 27 -14.82 1.98 12.15
CA VAL A 27 -14.01 2.96 12.87
C VAL A 27 -14.93 3.78 13.76
N GLN A 28 -14.51 3.98 15.01
CA GLN A 28 -15.12 4.91 15.93
C GLN A 28 -14.19 6.10 16.14
N VAL A 29 -14.73 7.31 16.05
CA VAL A 29 -14.00 8.55 16.28
C VAL A 29 -14.71 9.38 17.32
N PHE A 30 -13.95 9.88 18.29
CA PHE A 30 -14.38 10.95 19.17
C PHE A 30 -13.76 12.26 18.69
N MET A 31 -14.58 13.29 18.55
CA MET A 31 -14.16 14.64 18.20
C MET A 31 -14.59 15.59 19.33
N PRO A 32 -13.65 16.15 20.11
CA PRO A 32 -13.99 17.03 21.22
C PRO A 32 -14.62 18.31 20.70
N LYS A 33 -15.56 18.85 21.48
CA LYS A 33 -16.21 20.11 21.17
C LYS A 33 -15.19 21.25 21.14
N HIS A 34 -15.26 22.07 20.11
CA HIS A 34 -14.50 23.31 20.01
C HIS A 34 -15.48 24.47 19.90
N GLU A 35 -15.33 25.47 20.78
CA GLU A 35 -16.25 26.63 20.86
C GLU A 35 -16.31 27.43 19.54
N ASP A 36 -15.23 27.39 18.76
CA ASP A 36 -15.12 28.12 17.49
C ASP A 36 -15.70 27.38 16.27
N LEU A 37 -16.17 26.13 16.43
CA LEU A 37 -16.62 25.31 15.31
C LEU A 37 -18.14 25.12 15.31
N SER A 38 -18.75 25.35 14.16
CA SER A 38 -20.14 24.93 13.94
C SER A 38 -20.29 23.40 14.06
N PRO A 39 -21.47 22.89 14.45
CA PRO A 39 -21.72 21.45 14.52
C PRO A 39 -21.41 20.73 13.19
N MET A 40 -21.68 21.38 12.05
CA MET A 40 -21.35 20.84 10.73
C MET A 40 -19.83 20.76 10.51
N ALA A 41 -19.07 21.78 10.90
CA ALA A 41 -17.61 21.76 10.81
C ALA A 41 -17.01 20.67 11.72
N LEU A 42 -17.55 20.50 12.93
CA LEU A 42 -17.14 19.46 13.87
C LEU A 42 -17.39 18.06 13.30
N ARG A 43 -18.56 17.83 12.72
CA ARG A 43 -18.89 16.59 12.01
C ARG A 43 -17.96 16.33 10.82
N ASN A 44 -17.65 17.37 10.02
CA ASN A 44 -16.72 17.24 8.90
C ASN A 44 -15.30 16.86 9.36
N LYS A 45 -14.83 17.43 10.48
CA LYS A 45 -13.56 17.02 11.10
C LYS A 45 -13.61 15.58 11.58
N ALA A 46 -14.68 15.17 12.28
CA ALA A 46 -14.86 13.79 12.73
C ALA A 46 -14.88 12.79 11.56
N MET A 47 -15.53 13.15 10.44
CA MET A 47 -15.52 12.37 9.21
C MET A 47 -14.11 12.23 8.60
N ALA A 48 -13.37 13.33 8.52
CA ALA A 48 -12.00 13.32 8.00
C ALA A 48 -11.07 12.43 8.86
N GLU A 49 -11.20 12.53 10.18
CA GLU A 49 -10.48 11.72 11.15
C GLU A 49 -10.84 10.22 11.04
N GLY A 50 -12.11 9.92 10.79
CA GLY A 50 -12.59 8.55 10.59
C GLY A 50 -12.06 7.93 9.30
N PHE A 51 -12.00 8.71 8.22
CA PHE A 51 -11.37 8.26 6.97
C PHE A 51 -9.87 8.06 7.14
N ALA A 52 -9.16 8.96 7.82
CA ALA A 52 -7.74 8.81 8.08
C ALA A 52 -7.44 7.55 8.90
N SER A 53 -8.25 7.29 9.93
CA SER A 53 -8.14 6.08 10.77
C SER A 53 -8.39 4.80 9.96
N ALA A 54 -9.43 4.76 9.12
CA ALA A 54 -9.72 3.60 8.27
C ALA A 54 -8.58 3.33 7.28
N VAL A 55 -8.00 4.38 6.70
CA VAL A 55 -6.86 4.24 5.77
C VAL A 55 -5.61 3.76 6.50
N LEU A 56 -5.36 4.20 7.74
CA LEU A 56 -4.25 3.72 8.56
C LEU A 56 -4.39 2.25 8.94
N GLU A 57 -5.57 1.82 9.39
CA GLU A 57 -5.85 0.40 9.69
C GLU A 57 -5.59 -0.48 8.47
N GLU A 58 -6.11 -0.06 7.30
CA GLU A 58 -5.90 -0.80 6.06
C GLU A 58 -4.42 -0.77 5.61
N ALA A 59 -3.72 0.35 5.80
CA ALA A 59 -2.28 0.43 5.52
C ALA A 59 -1.47 -0.55 6.38
N ASN A 60 -1.77 -0.64 7.68
CA ASN A 60 -1.08 -1.57 8.60
C ASN A 60 -1.29 -3.05 8.24
N VAL A 61 -2.41 -3.39 7.59
CA VAL A 61 -2.65 -4.76 7.08
C VAL A 61 -1.82 -5.04 5.82
N MET A 62 -1.58 -4.02 4.98
CA MET A 62 -0.85 -4.17 3.72
C MET A 62 0.67 -4.11 3.87
N LEU A 63 1.17 -3.33 4.82
CA LEU A 63 2.60 -3.08 4.98
C LEU A 63 3.31 -4.32 5.57
N PRO A 64 4.60 -4.53 5.23
CA PRO A 64 5.40 -5.61 5.81
C PRO A 64 5.48 -5.57 7.34
N ALA A 65 5.49 -4.36 7.91
CA ALA A 65 5.37 -4.12 9.34
C ALA A 65 4.40 -2.95 9.59
N PRO A 66 3.61 -2.97 10.69
CA PRO A 66 2.74 -1.84 11.03
C PRO A 66 3.55 -0.59 11.34
N LEU A 67 2.99 0.58 11.04
CA LEU A 67 3.62 1.85 11.35
C LEU A 67 3.71 2.03 12.88
N LYS A 68 4.91 2.38 13.37
CA LYS A 68 5.14 2.74 14.78
C LYS A 68 4.38 4.02 15.13
N GLU A 69 4.06 4.21 16.42
CA GLU A 69 3.20 5.28 16.95
C GLU A 69 3.41 6.66 16.30
N LEU A 70 4.61 7.23 16.40
CA LEU A 70 4.92 8.54 15.80
C LEU A 70 4.69 8.61 14.27
N ARG A 71 4.94 7.51 13.56
CA ARG A 71 4.71 7.45 12.11
C ARG A 71 3.25 7.25 11.77
N ALA A 72 2.54 6.46 12.57
CA ALA A 72 1.10 6.25 12.44
C ALA A 72 0.34 7.57 12.65
N GLU A 73 0.76 8.38 13.63
CA GLU A 73 0.23 9.73 13.85
C GLU A 73 0.50 10.66 12.67
N ALA A 74 1.75 10.76 12.21
CA ALA A 74 2.10 11.58 11.04
C ALA A 74 1.34 11.14 9.77
N PHE A 75 1.17 9.83 9.58
CA PHE A 75 0.37 9.28 8.48
C PHE A 75 -1.10 9.67 8.60
N LYS A 76 -1.68 9.55 9.80
CA LYS A 76 -3.07 9.89 10.07
C LYS A 76 -3.33 11.37 9.83
N GLU A 77 -2.46 12.25 10.36
CA GLU A 77 -2.54 13.70 10.17
C GLU A 77 -2.51 14.07 8.68
N TYR A 78 -1.57 13.49 7.94
CA TYR A 78 -1.52 13.67 6.48
C TYR A 78 -2.83 13.19 5.82
N MET A 79 -3.34 12.02 6.21
CA MET A 79 -4.55 11.46 5.63
C MET A 79 -5.83 12.24 5.95
N GLN A 80 -5.88 13.06 7.00
CA GLN A 80 -7.05 13.92 7.26
C GLN A 80 -7.38 14.83 6.05
N LYS A 81 -6.36 15.26 5.29
CA LYS A 81 -6.53 16.06 4.08
C LYS A 81 -6.49 15.22 2.79
N HIS A 82 -5.82 14.07 2.81
CA HIS A 82 -5.48 13.30 1.62
C HIS A 82 -6.19 11.93 1.51
N ALA A 83 -7.08 11.55 2.43
CA ALA A 83 -7.73 10.23 2.41
C ALA A 83 -8.72 10.03 1.26
N LYS A 84 -9.37 11.10 0.77
CA LYS A 84 -10.50 11.00 -0.18
C LYS A 84 -10.26 10.11 -1.40
N PRO A 85 -9.11 10.19 -2.12
CA PRO A 85 -8.84 9.33 -3.28
C PRO A 85 -8.78 7.84 -2.96
N TYR A 86 -8.59 7.47 -1.69
CA TYR A 86 -8.53 6.10 -1.22
C TYR A 86 -9.88 5.59 -0.70
N ILE A 87 -10.90 6.44 -0.55
CA ILE A 87 -12.22 6.02 -0.06
C ILE A 87 -13.10 5.61 -1.24
N GLN A 88 -13.52 4.35 -1.28
CA GLN A 88 -14.46 3.84 -2.29
C GLN A 88 -15.92 4.09 -1.89
N GLY A 89 -16.20 4.12 -0.59
CA GLY A 89 -17.52 4.43 -0.04
C GLY A 89 -17.49 4.41 1.49
N TYR A 90 -18.54 4.93 2.10
CA TYR A 90 -18.69 4.89 3.55
C TYR A 90 -20.17 4.89 3.94
N LYS A 91 -20.45 4.43 5.16
CA LYS A 91 -21.77 4.48 5.79
C LYS A 91 -21.60 4.97 7.21
N ILE A 92 -22.39 5.96 7.59
CA ILE A 92 -22.47 6.42 8.98
C ILE A 92 -23.38 5.43 9.72
N LEU A 93 -22.84 4.78 10.73
CA LEU A 93 -23.57 3.81 11.55
C LEU A 93 -24.29 4.52 12.70
N SER A 94 -23.62 5.47 13.35
CA SER A 94 -24.18 6.27 14.43
C SER A 94 -23.50 7.64 14.50
N VAL A 95 -24.24 8.63 15.01
CA VAL A 95 -23.71 9.93 15.43
C VAL A 95 -24.31 10.21 16.79
N GLN A 96 -23.47 10.46 17.79
CA GLN A 96 -23.90 10.81 19.13
C GLN A 96 -23.28 12.15 19.50
N ASP A 97 -24.14 13.16 19.65
CA ASP A 97 -23.75 14.45 20.19
C ASP A 97 -23.77 14.35 21.72
N ILE A 98 -22.60 14.41 22.34
CA ILE A 98 -22.42 14.44 23.80
C ILE A 98 -21.95 15.82 24.24
N GLU A 99 -22.03 16.13 25.53
CA GLU A 99 -21.65 17.44 26.06
C GLU A 99 -20.21 17.82 25.71
N GLU A 100 -19.32 16.82 25.72
CA GLU A 100 -17.88 16.95 25.48
C GLU A 100 -17.51 16.95 23.99
N GLY A 101 -18.42 16.63 23.06
CA GLY A 101 -18.09 16.48 21.65
C GLY A 101 -19.03 15.58 20.85
N ILE A 102 -18.52 15.01 19.76
CA ILE A 102 -19.28 14.11 18.89
C ILE A 102 -18.57 12.76 18.83
N ILE A 103 -19.31 11.68 19.04
CA ILE A 103 -18.88 10.32 18.72
C ILE A 103 -19.50 9.92 17.39
N LEU A 104 -18.65 9.45 16.48
CA LEU A 104 -19.02 9.07 15.12
C LEU A 104 -18.56 7.64 14.84
N ASP A 105 -19.52 6.76 14.54
CA ASP A 105 -19.24 5.40 14.09
C ASP A 105 -19.40 5.32 12.57
N LEU A 106 -18.33 4.90 11.90
CA LEU A 106 -18.27 4.78 10.45
C LEU A 106 -17.95 3.35 10.04
N GLU A 107 -18.59 2.93 8.97
CA GLU A 107 -18.13 1.82 8.14
C GLU A 107 -17.51 2.41 6.88
N VAL A 108 -16.22 2.18 6.66
CA VAL A 108 -15.47 2.78 5.55
C VAL A 108 -14.91 1.68 4.67
N LYS A 109 -15.18 1.80 3.36
CA LYS A 109 -14.65 0.92 2.33
C LYS A 109 -13.48 1.60 1.64
N VAL A 110 -12.28 1.07 1.85
CA VAL A 110 -11.03 1.60 1.29
C VAL A 110 -10.71 0.93 -0.05
N ASN A 111 -10.36 1.73 -1.05
CA ASN A 111 -9.82 1.27 -2.31
C ASN A 111 -8.37 0.80 -2.10
N ARG A 112 -8.24 -0.49 -1.79
CA ARG A 112 -6.96 -1.15 -1.51
C ARG A 112 -5.93 -0.99 -2.62
N ARG A 113 -6.35 -1.00 -3.89
CA ARG A 113 -5.44 -0.85 -5.04
C ARG A 113 -4.84 0.55 -5.08
N SER A 114 -5.67 1.59 -4.96
CA SER A 114 -5.18 2.97 -4.95
C SER A 114 -4.33 3.25 -3.73
N LEU A 115 -4.72 2.73 -2.55
CA LEU A 115 -3.94 2.86 -1.33
C LEU A 115 -2.56 2.21 -1.48
N ARG A 116 -2.48 0.97 -1.96
CA ARG A 116 -1.20 0.29 -2.20
C ARG A 116 -0.27 1.10 -3.09
N THR A 117 -0.77 1.65 -4.20
CA THR A 117 0.02 2.52 -5.08
C THR A 117 0.50 3.78 -4.36
N GLY A 118 -0.35 4.38 -3.52
CA GLY A 118 0.02 5.52 -2.67
C GLY A 118 1.13 5.17 -1.68
N LEU A 119 0.96 4.10 -0.90
CA LEU A 119 1.94 3.62 0.08
C LEU A 119 3.28 3.28 -0.57
N LYS A 120 3.28 2.64 -1.75
CA LYS A 120 4.49 2.38 -2.55
C LYS A 120 5.17 3.68 -2.98
N GLY A 121 4.40 4.67 -3.44
CA GLY A 121 4.93 5.98 -3.83
C GLY A 121 5.48 6.80 -2.66
N MET A 122 4.97 6.58 -1.45
CA MET A 122 5.50 7.17 -0.21
C MET A 122 6.72 6.42 0.33
N GLY A 123 7.09 5.27 -0.24
CA GLY A 123 8.20 4.44 0.22
C GLY A 123 7.89 3.57 1.44
N LEU A 124 6.65 3.51 1.91
CA LEU A 124 6.31 2.84 3.17
C LEU A 124 6.49 1.32 3.12
N PHE A 125 6.42 0.71 1.93
CA PHE A 125 6.76 -0.70 1.74
C PHE A 125 8.25 -1.00 1.95
N VAL A 126 9.10 0.00 1.76
CA VAL A 126 10.55 -0.11 1.99
C VAL A 126 10.86 0.25 3.44
N THR A 127 10.34 1.38 3.92
CA THR A 127 10.77 1.97 5.19
C THR A 127 9.97 1.52 6.41
N SER A 128 8.92 0.70 6.26
CA SER A 128 8.11 0.23 7.40
C SER A 128 8.88 -0.69 8.34
N VAL A 129 9.83 -1.45 7.82
CA VAL A 129 10.67 -2.36 8.62
C VAL A 129 11.84 -1.59 9.23
N GLU A 130 12.59 -0.87 8.40
CA GLU A 130 13.74 -0.06 8.83
C GLU A 130 13.70 1.34 8.19
N PRO A 131 14.07 2.41 8.94
CA PRO A 131 14.21 3.73 8.37
C PRO A 131 15.25 3.78 7.25
N LEU A 132 15.03 4.65 6.27
CA LEU A 132 16.02 4.96 5.25
C LEU A 132 16.94 6.09 5.72
N SER A 133 18.24 5.85 5.76
CA SER A 133 19.24 6.91 5.93
C SER A 133 19.37 7.72 4.65
N ALA A 134 19.20 9.04 4.76
CA ALA A 134 19.36 9.97 3.64
C ALA A 134 19.87 11.32 4.16
N SER A 135 20.63 12.05 3.35
CA SER A 135 20.97 13.44 3.66
C SER A 135 19.80 14.34 3.28
N VAL A 136 19.28 15.13 4.22
CA VAL A 136 18.23 16.12 3.98
C VAL A 136 18.81 17.50 4.31
N ILE A 137 18.99 18.31 3.28
CA ILE A 137 19.65 19.61 3.33
C ILE A 137 18.62 20.69 3.00
N TRP A 138 18.57 21.73 3.82
CA TRP A 138 17.74 22.90 3.64
C TRP A 138 18.55 24.20 3.89
N PRO A 139 18.12 25.36 3.38
CA PRO A 139 18.83 26.62 3.54
C PRO A 139 18.89 27.09 5.00
N GLU A 140 19.97 27.78 5.39
CA GLU A 140 20.14 28.32 6.75
C GLU A 140 19.12 29.44 7.07
N ASP A 141 18.69 30.19 6.05
CA ASP A 141 17.70 31.27 6.10
C ASP A 141 16.24 30.77 5.96
N TRP A 142 15.99 29.49 6.25
CA TRP A 142 14.68 28.83 6.12
C TRP A 142 13.53 29.62 6.75
N SER A 143 13.70 30.06 8.00
CA SER A 143 12.65 30.73 8.77
C SER A 143 12.27 32.07 8.15
N GLU A 144 13.23 32.77 7.53
CA GLU A 144 12.98 34.04 6.83
C GLU A 144 12.28 33.81 5.50
N THR A 145 12.61 32.71 4.81
CA THR A 145 12.10 32.41 3.46
C THR A 145 10.70 31.81 3.49
N TRP A 146 10.41 30.89 4.41
CA TRP A 146 9.17 30.10 4.41
C TRP A 146 8.45 29.99 5.77
N GLY A 147 9.03 30.52 6.85
CA GLY A 147 8.46 30.46 8.19
C GLY A 147 8.57 29.09 8.88
N GLU A 148 8.18 29.05 10.16
CA GLU A 148 8.30 27.86 11.01
C GLU A 148 7.36 26.72 10.61
N GLU A 149 6.19 27.04 10.03
CA GLU A 149 5.19 26.04 9.60
C GLU A 149 5.76 25.10 8.52
N ALA A 150 6.57 25.64 7.60
CA ALA A 150 7.20 24.82 6.56
C ALA A 150 8.21 23.83 7.14
N MET A 151 8.92 24.20 8.21
CA MET A 151 9.89 23.33 8.88
C MET A 151 9.17 22.17 9.57
N SER A 152 8.09 22.47 10.30
CA SER A 152 7.23 21.46 10.92
C SER A 152 6.67 20.49 9.87
N LYS A 153 6.27 21.01 8.70
CA LYS A 153 5.80 20.19 7.57
C LYS A 153 6.90 19.28 7.03
N LEU A 154 8.14 19.77 6.86
CA LEU A 154 9.26 18.93 6.42
C LEU A 154 9.55 17.80 7.41
N HIS A 155 9.61 18.11 8.71
CA HIS A 155 9.81 17.11 9.76
C HIS A 155 8.70 16.06 9.75
N SER A 156 7.44 16.48 9.62
CA SER A 156 6.30 15.56 9.54
C SER A 156 6.40 14.64 8.33
N LEU A 157 6.85 15.15 7.18
CA LEU A 157 7.10 14.35 5.99
C LEU A 157 8.23 13.33 6.20
N MET A 158 9.33 13.72 6.84
CA MET A 158 10.45 12.82 7.16
C MET A 158 10.01 11.69 8.09
N ILE A 159 9.26 12.01 9.16
CA ILE A 159 8.69 11.02 10.08
C ILE A 159 7.78 10.06 9.31
N LEU A 160 6.84 10.59 8.52
CA LEU A 160 5.90 9.83 7.72
C LEU A 160 6.62 8.82 6.81
N THR A 161 7.55 9.29 5.98
CA THR A 161 8.26 8.43 5.03
C THR A 161 9.33 7.56 5.68
N GLY A 162 9.63 7.76 6.97
CA GLY A 162 10.65 7.01 7.69
C GLY A 162 12.06 7.33 7.18
N ILE A 163 12.30 8.59 6.82
CA ILE A 163 13.59 9.07 6.35
C ILE A 163 14.34 9.68 7.53
N GLN A 164 15.51 9.13 7.83
CA GLN A 164 16.38 9.60 8.90
C GLN A 164 17.47 10.49 8.30
N ASN A 165 17.48 11.77 8.69
CA ASN A 165 18.51 12.69 8.23
C ASN A 165 19.88 12.28 8.77
N THR A 166 20.71 11.77 7.87
CA THR A 166 22.09 11.39 8.13
C THR A 166 22.95 12.24 7.21
N PRO A 167 23.68 13.23 7.74
CA PRO A 167 24.56 14.08 6.93
C PRO A 167 25.50 13.22 6.08
N GLU A 168 25.71 13.65 4.84
CA GLU A 168 26.59 12.96 3.86
C GLU A 168 26.12 11.56 3.42
N ALA A 169 24.95 11.10 3.85
CA ALA A 169 24.36 9.86 3.33
C ALA A 169 23.69 10.06 1.97
N TYR A 170 23.73 9.00 1.14
CA TYR A 170 22.95 8.90 -0.08
C TYR A 170 21.74 7.99 0.16
N PRO A 171 20.56 8.31 -0.43
CA PRO A 171 20.29 9.45 -1.31
C PRO A 171 20.30 10.81 -0.59
N ALA A 172 20.58 11.89 -1.31
CA ALA A 172 20.67 13.26 -0.78
C ALA A 172 19.56 14.15 -1.35
N PHE A 173 18.65 14.60 -0.49
CA PHE A 173 17.61 15.57 -0.79
C PHE A 173 18.06 16.99 -0.42
N LYS A 174 18.07 17.90 -1.39
CA LYS A 174 18.38 19.33 -1.21
C LYS A 174 17.15 20.16 -1.52
N LEU A 175 16.80 21.06 -0.62
CA LEU A 175 15.67 21.97 -0.76
C LEU A 175 16.16 23.40 -0.96
N GLU A 176 15.59 24.09 -1.95
CA GLU A 176 15.96 25.45 -2.35
C GLU A 176 14.69 26.28 -2.59
N ALA A 177 14.84 27.61 -2.52
CA ALA A 177 13.82 28.55 -2.98
C ALA A 177 13.58 28.40 -4.49
N GLY A 178 12.33 28.15 -4.86
CA GLY A 178 11.86 28.14 -6.23
C GLY A 178 11.31 29.50 -6.67
N PRO A 179 10.98 29.66 -7.96
CA PRO A 179 10.33 30.86 -8.47
C PRO A 179 8.96 31.08 -7.82
N GLU A 180 8.52 32.33 -7.68
CA GLU A 180 7.17 32.68 -7.20
C GLU A 180 6.78 32.06 -5.84
N ASN A 181 7.69 32.08 -4.87
CA ASN A 181 7.47 31.51 -3.53
C ASN A 181 7.09 30.02 -3.56
N SER A 182 7.78 29.25 -4.42
CA SER A 182 7.64 27.79 -4.50
C SER A 182 8.82 27.08 -3.84
N PHE A 183 8.65 25.79 -3.57
CA PHE A 183 9.71 24.90 -3.13
C PHE A 183 10.37 24.26 -4.35
N LYS A 184 11.70 24.25 -4.40
CA LYS A 184 12.48 23.52 -5.39
C LYS A 184 13.28 22.43 -4.68
N GLY A 185 12.91 21.18 -4.91
CA GLY A 185 13.63 20.02 -4.40
C GLY A 185 14.53 19.41 -5.46
N ARG A 186 15.68 18.91 -5.02
CA ARG A 186 16.61 18.09 -5.78
C ARG A 186 16.86 16.80 -5.00
N LEU A 187 16.72 15.65 -5.64
CA LEU A 187 17.08 14.36 -5.05
C LEU A 187 18.22 13.76 -5.87
N GLU A 188 19.35 13.56 -5.22
CA GLU A 188 20.58 13.04 -5.78
C GLU A 188 20.83 11.62 -5.26
N THR A 189 21.13 10.71 -6.16
CA THR A 189 21.49 9.31 -5.90
C THR A 189 22.85 9.06 -6.54
N ASP A 190 23.45 7.88 -6.34
CA ASP A 190 24.77 7.56 -6.89
C ASP A 190 24.86 7.74 -8.42
N ASN A 191 23.74 7.54 -9.14
CA ASN A 191 23.72 7.50 -10.59
C ASN A 191 22.73 8.47 -11.25
N GLN A 192 21.88 9.15 -10.46
CA GLN A 192 20.79 9.97 -10.99
C GLN A 192 20.50 11.19 -10.11
N GLU A 193 20.01 12.23 -10.77
CA GLU A 193 19.51 13.45 -10.14
C GLU A 193 18.10 13.73 -10.67
N TRP A 194 17.18 14.02 -9.75
CA TRP A 194 15.83 14.48 -10.10
C TRP A 194 15.54 15.84 -9.47
N LEU A 195 14.77 16.66 -10.19
CA LEU A 195 14.33 17.98 -9.76
C LEU A 195 12.80 18.04 -9.74
N SER A 196 12.24 18.76 -8.77
CA SER A 196 10.81 19.04 -8.68
C SER A 196 10.59 20.44 -8.12
N VAL A 197 9.61 21.17 -8.68
CA VAL A 197 9.23 22.51 -8.23
C VAL A 197 7.72 22.56 -8.02
N ASN A 198 7.28 22.95 -6.83
CA ASN A 198 5.86 23.08 -6.52
C ASN A 198 5.63 24.08 -5.37
N LYS A 199 4.45 24.70 -5.30
CA LYS A 199 4.03 25.55 -4.17
C LYS A 199 3.75 24.74 -2.90
N ASP A 200 3.47 23.44 -3.03
CA ASP A 200 3.33 22.53 -1.91
C ASP A 200 4.59 21.68 -1.72
N LEU A 201 5.22 21.82 -0.55
CA LEU A 201 6.37 21.02 -0.13
C LEU A 201 6.09 19.49 -0.19
N ALA A 202 4.87 19.05 0.14
CA ALA A 202 4.52 17.63 0.10
C ALA A 202 4.55 17.09 -1.33
N GLU A 203 4.10 17.88 -2.32
CA GLU A 203 4.16 17.50 -3.73
C GLU A 203 5.61 17.42 -4.25
N VAL A 204 6.49 18.33 -3.80
CA VAL A 204 7.94 18.24 -4.09
C VAL A 204 8.53 16.97 -3.48
N TRP A 205 8.26 16.74 -2.19
CA TRP A 205 8.78 15.60 -1.42
C TRP A 205 8.34 14.27 -2.03
N PHE A 206 7.04 14.01 -2.11
CA PHE A 206 6.53 12.76 -2.66
C PHE A 206 6.82 12.62 -4.15
N GLY A 207 6.86 13.72 -4.92
CA GLY A 207 7.22 13.67 -6.33
C GLY A 207 8.62 13.12 -6.58
N LEU A 208 9.59 13.49 -5.74
CA LEU A 208 10.98 13.02 -5.84
C LEU A 208 11.16 11.64 -5.21
N TRP A 209 10.70 11.45 -3.98
CA TRP A 209 10.83 10.18 -3.27
C TRP A 209 10.08 9.04 -3.95
N LYS A 210 8.93 9.31 -4.59
CA LYS A 210 8.24 8.30 -5.41
C LYS A 210 9.12 7.75 -6.52
N ARG A 211 9.95 8.58 -7.16
CA ARG A 211 10.88 8.13 -8.22
C ARG A 211 11.94 7.22 -7.64
N TYR A 212 12.58 7.66 -6.57
CA TYR A 212 13.58 6.87 -5.83
C TYR A 212 13.02 5.50 -5.41
N PHE A 213 11.91 5.50 -4.67
CA PHE A 213 11.32 4.26 -4.18
C PHE A 213 10.77 3.37 -5.29
N SER A 214 10.37 3.92 -6.43
CA SER A 214 9.96 3.10 -7.59
C SER A 214 11.17 2.40 -8.22
N GLN A 215 12.34 3.05 -8.26
CA GLN A 215 13.57 2.45 -8.75
C GLN A 215 14.11 1.42 -7.76
N GLU A 216 14.22 1.76 -6.48
CA GLU A 216 14.60 0.81 -5.42
C GLU A 216 13.68 -0.39 -5.37
N GLN A 217 12.36 -0.18 -5.50
CA GLN A 217 11.43 -1.29 -5.63
C GLN A 217 11.75 -2.10 -6.87
N ALA A 218 11.98 -1.50 -8.04
CA ALA A 218 12.34 -2.26 -9.24
C ALA A 218 13.64 -3.07 -9.08
N GLU A 219 14.64 -2.54 -8.39
CA GLU A 219 15.91 -3.22 -8.11
C GLU A 219 15.74 -4.33 -7.06
N GLN A 220 15.02 -4.08 -5.97
CA GLN A 220 14.68 -5.11 -4.98
C GLN A 220 13.72 -6.18 -5.51
N ILE A 221 12.81 -5.82 -6.42
CA ILE A 221 11.96 -6.78 -7.12
C ILE A 221 12.87 -7.73 -7.89
N ARG A 222 13.86 -7.23 -8.62
CA ARG A 222 14.84 -8.07 -9.33
C ARG A 222 15.69 -8.93 -8.38
N ALA A 223 16.08 -8.40 -7.22
CA ALA A 223 16.96 -9.09 -6.26
C ALA A 223 16.23 -10.03 -5.27
N GLY A 224 14.89 -10.03 -5.25
CA GLY A 224 14.07 -10.72 -4.25
C GLY A 224 12.93 -11.53 -4.83
N VAL A 225 13.01 -11.89 -6.12
CA VAL A 225 12.06 -12.82 -6.72
C VAL A 225 12.30 -14.21 -6.10
N ARG A 226 11.20 -14.93 -5.90
CA ARG A 226 11.22 -16.34 -5.51
C ARG A 226 10.33 -17.08 -6.49
N LYS A 227 10.81 -18.23 -6.96
CA LYS A 227 10.02 -19.11 -7.84
C LYS A 227 9.30 -20.13 -6.97
N LEU A 228 7.97 -20.04 -6.94
CA LEU A 228 7.11 -21.08 -6.38
C LEU A 228 6.61 -21.95 -7.52
N THR A 229 6.91 -23.24 -7.45
CA THR A 229 6.38 -24.23 -8.37
C THR A 229 5.43 -25.13 -7.61
N ILE A 230 4.26 -25.39 -8.19
CA ILE A 230 3.31 -26.35 -7.64
C ILE A 230 2.85 -27.24 -8.78
N SER A 231 2.59 -28.51 -8.46
CA SER A 231 2.14 -29.51 -9.42
C SER A 231 1.09 -30.43 -8.81
N GLY A 232 0.34 -31.10 -9.69
CA GLY A 232 -0.69 -32.07 -9.33
C GLY A 232 -2.13 -31.60 -9.56
N TRP A 233 -2.34 -30.45 -10.24
CA TRP A 233 -3.69 -30.03 -10.59
C TRP A 233 -4.29 -30.94 -11.66
N PHE A 234 -5.60 -31.17 -11.59
CA PHE A 234 -6.31 -31.95 -12.60
C PHE A 234 -6.56 -31.16 -13.90
N SER A 235 -6.61 -29.83 -13.82
CA SER A 235 -6.86 -28.95 -14.96
C SER A 235 -6.16 -27.60 -14.82
N PRO A 236 -5.96 -26.88 -15.94
CA PRO A 236 -5.42 -25.51 -15.93
C PRO A 236 -6.27 -24.52 -15.12
N ASP A 237 -7.57 -24.76 -15.02
CA ASP A 237 -8.47 -23.90 -14.24
C ASP A 237 -8.08 -23.86 -12.75
N GLY A 238 -7.60 -24.98 -12.20
CA GLY A 238 -7.13 -25.03 -10.82
C GLY A 238 -5.87 -24.20 -10.58
N VAL A 239 -5.00 -24.10 -11.58
CA VAL A 239 -3.81 -23.23 -11.56
C VAL A 239 -4.22 -21.76 -11.57
N LEU A 240 -5.17 -21.40 -12.44
CA LEU A 240 -5.68 -20.02 -12.55
C LEU A 240 -6.51 -19.59 -11.33
N GLU A 241 -7.24 -20.51 -10.70
CA GLU A 241 -7.92 -20.25 -9.43
C GLU A 241 -6.89 -20.01 -8.33
N PHE A 242 -5.87 -20.85 -8.24
CA PHE A 242 -4.80 -20.67 -7.27
C PHE A 242 -4.03 -19.36 -7.48
N ASP A 243 -3.78 -18.96 -8.73
CA ASP A 243 -3.17 -17.66 -9.03
C ASP A 243 -3.94 -16.49 -8.39
N ARG A 244 -5.28 -16.51 -8.46
CA ARG A 244 -6.13 -15.51 -7.77
C ARG A 244 -6.03 -15.60 -6.26
N VAL A 245 -5.97 -16.82 -5.70
CA VAL A 245 -5.83 -17.04 -4.26
C VAL A 245 -4.48 -16.52 -3.78
N LEU A 246 -3.40 -16.86 -4.47
CA LEU A 246 -2.04 -16.43 -4.15
C LEU A 246 -1.91 -14.90 -4.23
N GLN A 247 -2.52 -14.26 -5.24
CA GLN A 247 -2.60 -12.80 -5.34
C GLN A 247 -3.37 -12.14 -4.18
N SER A 248 -4.27 -12.87 -3.51
CA SER A 248 -5.01 -12.36 -2.35
C SER A 248 -4.21 -12.43 -1.03
N TRP A 249 -3.07 -13.14 -1.02
CA TRP A 249 -2.22 -13.29 0.16
C TRP A 249 -1.26 -12.11 0.34
N GLU A 250 -1.82 -10.91 0.34
CA GLU A 250 -1.11 -9.61 0.29
C GLU A 250 -0.18 -9.37 1.48
N SER A 251 -0.29 -10.15 2.55
CA SER A 251 0.56 -10.10 3.75
C SER A 251 1.70 -11.12 3.74
N ALA A 252 1.71 -12.05 2.78
CA ALA A 252 2.73 -13.10 2.64
C ALA A 252 3.57 -12.91 1.37
N VAL A 253 2.94 -12.52 0.26
CA VAL A 253 3.59 -12.38 -1.05
C VAL A 253 3.15 -11.11 -1.77
N GLN A 254 3.99 -10.60 -2.66
CA GLN A 254 3.71 -9.48 -3.56
C GLN A 254 4.11 -9.81 -4.98
N GLU A 255 3.52 -9.06 -5.92
CA GLU A 255 3.91 -9.08 -7.34
C GLU A 255 3.88 -10.47 -7.98
N VAL A 256 2.94 -11.28 -7.51
CA VAL A 256 2.68 -12.63 -8.00
C VAL A 256 2.39 -12.57 -9.50
N LYS A 257 3.20 -13.27 -10.29
CA LYS A 257 3.01 -13.49 -11.71
C LYS A 257 3.11 -14.98 -12.00
N LEU A 258 2.07 -15.54 -12.59
CA LEU A 258 2.16 -16.85 -13.22
C LEU A 258 3.06 -16.75 -14.45
N VAL A 259 4.24 -17.34 -14.37
CA VAL A 259 5.26 -17.28 -15.45
C VAL A 259 5.26 -18.53 -16.31
N GLU A 260 4.79 -19.65 -15.77
CA GLU A 260 4.82 -20.93 -16.46
C GLU A 260 3.57 -21.76 -16.12
N LEU A 261 3.01 -22.40 -17.13
CA LEU A 261 1.98 -23.42 -16.98
C LEU A 261 2.45 -24.67 -17.72
N ASP A 262 2.73 -25.72 -16.96
CA ASP A 262 3.29 -26.96 -17.48
C ASP A 262 2.21 -28.05 -17.54
N MET A 263 2.04 -28.67 -18.70
CA MET A 263 1.11 -29.78 -18.88
C MET A 263 1.85 -31.10 -18.85
N GLN A 264 1.74 -31.81 -17.72
CA GLN A 264 2.39 -33.10 -17.50
C GLN A 264 1.40 -34.27 -17.68
N PRO A 265 1.87 -35.49 -17.97
CA PRO A 265 1.01 -36.67 -18.07
C PRO A 265 0.22 -36.97 -16.78
N THR A 266 0.74 -36.54 -15.63
CA THR A 266 0.18 -36.74 -14.29
C THR A 266 -0.70 -35.58 -13.82
N GLY A 267 -0.82 -34.49 -14.59
CA GLY A 267 -1.62 -33.32 -14.24
C GLY A 267 -1.02 -32.02 -14.79
N VAL A 268 -1.47 -30.91 -14.24
CA VAL A 268 -0.99 -29.56 -14.59
C VAL A 268 -0.15 -29.02 -13.45
N GLY A 269 0.94 -28.36 -13.80
CA GLY A 269 1.79 -27.58 -12.91
C GLY A 269 1.72 -26.09 -13.25
N GLY A 270 2.04 -25.27 -12.27
CA GLY A 270 2.23 -23.83 -12.45
C GLY A 270 3.50 -23.39 -11.77
N ALA A 271 4.16 -22.38 -12.33
CA ALA A 271 5.23 -21.67 -11.66
C ALA A 271 4.91 -20.19 -11.56
N TRP A 272 5.12 -19.64 -10.38
CA TRP A 272 4.92 -18.24 -10.05
C TRP A 272 6.24 -17.61 -9.67
N GLU A 273 6.48 -16.43 -10.22
CA GLU A 273 7.45 -15.50 -9.67
C GLU A 273 6.71 -14.56 -8.73
N MET A 274 7.24 -14.40 -7.53
CA MET A 274 6.68 -13.50 -6.53
C MET A 274 7.75 -13.03 -5.57
N ARG A 275 7.52 -11.86 -4.99
CA ARG A 275 8.32 -11.38 -3.87
C ARG A 275 7.73 -11.89 -2.57
N LEU A 276 8.59 -12.40 -1.70
CA LEU A 276 8.21 -12.83 -0.36
C LEU A 276 8.19 -11.64 0.61
N ILE A 277 7.05 -11.41 1.26
CA ILE A 277 6.95 -10.49 2.41
C ILE A 277 7.31 -11.25 3.69
N SER A 278 6.75 -12.45 3.85
CA SER A 278 6.95 -13.28 5.03
C SER A 278 6.94 -14.76 4.65
N GLY A 279 8.10 -15.42 4.80
CA GLY A 279 8.30 -16.84 4.54
C GLY A 279 7.42 -17.73 5.43
N GLU A 280 7.41 -17.44 6.73
CA GLU A 280 6.60 -18.18 7.70
C GLU A 280 5.10 -18.10 7.37
N ARG A 281 4.62 -16.90 7.03
CA ARG A 281 3.20 -16.69 6.71
C ARG A 281 2.83 -17.36 5.39
N LEU A 282 3.70 -17.31 4.39
CA LEU A 282 3.50 -18.03 3.13
C LEU A 282 3.44 -19.55 3.38
N ASP A 283 4.38 -20.11 4.14
CA ASP A 283 4.42 -21.55 4.41
C ASP A 283 3.16 -22.01 5.16
N MET A 284 2.70 -21.25 6.15
CA MET A 284 1.45 -21.52 6.85
C MET A 284 0.24 -21.52 5.90
N LEU A 285 0.14 -20.54 4.99
CA LEU A 285 -0.97 -20.45 4.02
C LEU A 285 -0.91 -21.58 2.99
N LEU A 286 0.28 -21.93 2.48
CA LEU A 286 0.48 -23.05 1.56
C LEU A 286 0.10 -24.37 2.21
N ARG A 287 0.54 -24.63 3.45
CA ARG A 287 0.17 -25.83 4.22
C ARG A 287 -1.31 -25.91 4.53
N SER A 288 -1.99 -24.78 4.70
CA SER A 288 -3.45 -24.78 4.87
C SER A 288 -4.20 -25.09 3.57
N TYR A 289 -3.66 -24.70 2.41
CA TYR A 289 -4.37 -24.76 1.13
C TYR A 289 -4.10 -26.05 0.33
N LEU A 290 -2.85 -26.51 0.30
CA LEU A 290 -2.38 -27.56 -0.64
C LEU A 290 -2.68 -29.01 -0.22
N PRO A 291 -2.49 -29.44 1.04
CA PRO A 291 -2.60 -30.85 1.41
C PRO A 291 -4.00 -31.44 1.22
N GLN A 292 -5.05 -30.62 1.34
CA GLN A 292 -6.43 -31.06 1.10
C GLN A 292 -6.69 -31.40 -0.38
N ARG A 293 -5.77 -31.06 -1.29
CA ARG A 293 -5.93 -31.18 -2.74
C ARG A 293 -4.90 -32.10 -3.41
N GLY A 294 -4.03 -32.76 -2.64
CA GLY A 294 -2.99 -33.65 -3.17
C GLY A 294 -1.90 -32.94 -3.98
N LEU A 295 -1.73 -31.63 -3.78
CA LEU A 295 -0.77 -30.80 -4.51
C LEU A 295 0.61 -30.80 -3.83
N THR A 296 1.66 -30.78 -4.63
CA THR A 296 3.06 -30.68 -4.17
C THR A 296 3.64 -29.32 -4.54
N TYR A 297 4.40 -28.69 -3.64
CA TYR A 297 5.04 -27.40 -3.89
C TYR A 297 6.54 -27.43 -3.64
N GLN A 298 7.24 -26.54 -4.34
CA GLN A 298 8.66 -26.25 -4.17
C GLN A 298 8.85 -24.73 -4.23
N LEU A 299 9.67 -24.21 -3.33
CA LEU A 299 10.07 -22.80 -3.31
C LEU A 299 11.58 -22.73 -3.54
N ALA A 300 12.00 -22.11 -4.63
CA ALA A 300 13.40 -21.89 -4.95
C ALA A 300 13.80 -20.44 -4.65
N GLU A 301 15.00 -20.26 -4.09
CA GLU A 301 15.74 -19.00 -4.14
C GLU A 301 16.39 -18.87 -5.51
N ASP A 302 16.47 -17.64 -6.04
CA ASP A 302 16.63 -17.27 -7.46
C ASP A 302 17.26 -18.30 -8.41
N ALA A 303 16.65 -18.37 -9.60
CA ALA A 303 17.30 -18.91 -10.78
C ALA A 303 18.47 -17.97 -11.15
N GLU A 304 19.70 -18.43 -10.94
CA GLU A 304 20.86 -17.91 -11.65
C GLU A 304 20.55 -17.97 -13.16
N GLU A 305 20.47 -16.81 -13.82
CA GLU A 305 20.69 -16.71 -15.27
C GLU A 305 22.19 -16.83 -15.58
#